data_AF-A0A959PUQ9-F1
#
_entry.id   AF-A0A959PUQ9-F1
#
_cell.length_a   1.000
_cell.length_b   1.000
_cell.length_c   1.000
_cell.angle_alpha   90.00
_cell.angle_beta   90.00
_cell.angle_gamma   90.00
#
_symmetry.space_group_name_H-M   'P 1'
#
loop_
_entity.id
_entity.type
_entity.pdbx_description
1 polymer ?
#
loop_
_entity_poly.entity_id
_entity_poly.type
_entity_poly.pdbx_seq_one_letter_code
_entity_poly.pdbx_strand_id
1 'polypeptide(L)' 'MQSKQPNHKAAGIAMGMAVGVLIGIASHNIGLSISIGIAIGAAIGRMKEQTNNQLQ' A
#
# COMPACT_ATOMS: atom_id res chain seq x y z
N MET A 1 -14.69 21.66 9.05
CA MET A 1 -14.17 20.29 9.29
C MET A 1 -13.46 19.86 8.03
N GLN A 2 -12.13 19.79 8.02
CA GLN A 2 -11.37 19.37 6.83
C GLN A 2 -11.65 17.87 6.60
N SER A 3 -12.50 17.56 5.64
CA SER A 3 -12.72 16.19 5.16
C SER A 3 -11.40 15.70 4.59
N LYS A 4 -10.67 14.96 5.42
CA LYS A 4 -9.43 14.28 5.05
C LYS A 4 -9.81 13.25 3.98
N GLN A 5 -9.76 13.67 2.71
CA GLN A 5 -10.03 12.82 1.56
C GLN A 5 -9.24 11.53 1.77
N PRO A 6 -9.90 10.36 1.88
CA PRO A 6 -9.20 9.11 2.18
C PRO A 6 -8.24 8.83 1.04
N ASN A 7 -6.96 9.09 1.29
CA ASN A 7 -5.92 8.95 0.29
C ASN A 7 -5.60 7.46 0.15
N HIS A 8 -6.39 6.78 -0.68
CA HIS A 8 -6.39 5.33 -0.85
C HIS A 8 -5.01 4.78 -1.23
N LYS A 9 -4.18 5.57 -1.92
CA LYS A 9 -2.77 5.23 -2.17
C LYS A 9 -1.96 5.11 -0.89
N ALA A 10 -2.06 6.09 0.01
CA ALA A 10 -1.33 6.09 1.27
C ALA A 10 -1.76 4.91 2.17
N ALA A 11 -3.07 4.59 2.18
CA ALA A 11 -3.58 3.43 2.88
C ALA A 11 -3.05 2.10 2.30
N GLY A 12 -3.02 1.98 0.98
CA GLY A 12 -2.45 0.81 0.29
C GLY A 12 -0.97 0.61 0.60
N ILE A 13 -0.17 1.68 0.53
CA ILE A 13 1.27 1.65 0.85
C ILE A 13 1.50 1.28 2.32
N ALA A 14 0.74 1.85 3.26
CA ALA A 14 0.87 1.53 4.68
C ALA A 14 0.56 0.06 4.98
N MET A 15 -0.50 -0.48 4.36
CA MET A 15 -0.84 -1.92 4.47
C MET A 15 0.27 -2.79 3.88
N GLY A 16 0.76 -2.42 2.69
CA GLY A 16 1.85 -3.10 2.01
C GLY A 16 3.14 -3.13 2.83
N MET A 17 3.48 -2.01 3.49
CA MET A 17 4.62 -1.94 4.41
C MET A 17 4.42 -2.86 5.62
N ALA A 18 3.25 -2.83 6.27
CA ALA A 18 3.00 -3.64 7.46
C ALA A 18 3.17 -5.14 7.16
N VAL A 19 2.61 -5.61 6.04
CA VAL A 19 2.76 -7.01 5.60
C VAL A 19 4.19 -7.30 5.16
N GLY A 20 4.81 -6.41 4.40
CA GLY A 20 6.20 -6.55 3.93
C GLY A 20 7.20 -6.68 5.09
N VAL A 21 7.03 -5.90 6.15
CA VAL A 21 7.88 -5.99 7.35
C VAL A 21 7.71 -7.33 8.06
N LEU A 22 6.47 -7.82 8.24
CA LEU A 22 6.21 -9.11 8.89
C LEU A 22 6.87 -10.27 8.14
N ILE A 23 6.74 -10.28 6.81
CA ILE A 23 7.38 -11.28 5.94
C ILE A 23 8.91 -11.11 5.96
N GLY A 24 9.40 -9.88 5.98
CA GLY A 24 10.83 -9.56 6.01
C GLY A 24 11.56 -10.04 7.25
N ILE A 25 10.91 -9.90 8.41
CA ILE A 25 11.43 -10.43 9.68
C ILE A 25 11.50 -11.96 9.60
N ALA A 26 10.46 -12.61 9.10
CA ALA A 26 10.43 -14.08 8.96
C ALA A 26 11.50 -14.60 7.98
N SER A 27 11.78 -13.85 6.90
CA SER A 27 12.70 -14.27 5.83
C SER A 27 14.16 -13.78 6.03
N HIS A 28 14.46 -13.09 7.14
CA HIS A 28 15.74 -12.41 7.39
C HIS A 28 16.17 -11.46 6.25
N ASN A 29 15.22 -11.03 5.40
CA ASN A 29 15.46 -10.23 4.19
C ASN A 29 14.44 -9.09 4.13
N ILE A 30 14.64 -8.12 5.02
CA ILE A 30 13.74 -6.97 5.19
C ILE A 30 13.77 -6.06 3.95
N GLY A 31 14.91 -5.86 3.29
CA GLY A 31 15.01 -4.98 2.12
C GLY A 31 14.14 -5.41 0.93
N LEU A 32 14.18 -6.70 0.59
CA LEU A 32 13.40 -7.27 -0.52
C LEU A 32 11.89 -7.29 -0.21
N SER A 33 11.53 -7.72 0.99
CA SER A 33 10.14 -7.85 1.42
C SER A 33 9.43 -6.51 1.62
N ILE A 34 10.11 -5.47 2.12
CA ILE A 34 9.55 -4.11 2.20
C ILE A 34 9.31 -3.54 0.80
N SER A 35 10.25 -3.73 -0.13
CA SER A 35 10.09 -3.21 -1.49
C SER A 35 8.96 -3.92 -2.23
N ILE A 36 8.83 -5.25 -2.09
CA ILE A 36 7.66 -6.01 -2.55
C ILE A 36 6.37 -5.52 -1.88
N GLY A 37 6.37 -5.35 -0.56
CA GLY A 37 5.20 -4.91 0.20
C GLY A 37 4.71 -3.53 -0.25
N ILE A 38 5.62 -2.57 -0.38
CA ILE A 38 5.31 -1.22 -0.89
C ILE A 38 4.80 -1.29 -2.34
N ALA A 39 5.44 -2.07 -3.21
CA ALA A 39 5.03 -2.19 -4.61
C ALA A 39 3.60 -2.75 -4.75
N ILE A 40 3.28 -3.81 -3.99
CA ILE A 40 1.93 -4.40 -3.95
C ILE A 40 0.93 -3.39 -3.37
N GLY A 41 1.26 -2.76 -2.25
CA GLY A 41 0.43 -1.76 -1.59
C GLY A 41 0.12 -0.56 -2.48
N ALA A 42 1.12 -0.05 -3.20
CA ALA A 42 0.98 1.03 -4.17
C ALA A 42 0.14 0.60 -5.38
N ALA A 43 0.33 -0.62 -5.88
CA ALA A 43 -0.46 -1.16 -6.99
C ALA A 43 -1.94 -1.29 -6.63
N ILE A 44 -2.27 -1.85 -5.46
CA ILE A 44 -3.65 -1.96 -4.96
C ILE A 44 -4.25 -0.57 -4.74
N GLY A 45 -3.49 0.35 -4.13
CA GLY A 45 -3.91 1.74 -3.92
C GLY A 45 -4.16 2.50 -5.23
N ARG A 46 -3.40 2.22 -6.28
CA ARG A 46 -3.62 2.73 -7.65
C ARG A 46 -4.88 2.14 -8.28
N MET A 47 -5.11 0.83 -8.15
CA MET A 47 -6.27 0.13 -8.71
C MET A 47 -7.57 0.66 -8.10
N LYS A 48 -7.71 0.51 -6.77
CA LYS A 48 -8.02 1.61 -5.84
C LYS A 48 -8.69 2.88 -6.40
N GLU A 49 -7.79 3.81 -6.67
CA GLU A 49 -8.07 5.15 -7.16
C GLU A 49 -8.55 5.18 -8.59
N GLN A 50 -8.01 4.35 -9.48
CA GLN A 50 -8.47 4.27 -10.87
C GLN A 50 -9.94 3.86 -10.94
N THR A 51 -10.38 2.89 -10.15
CA THR A 51 -11.80 2.53 -10.04
C THR A 51 -12.65 3.71 -9.56
N ASN A 52 -12.19 4.47 -8.57
CA ASN A 52 -12.93 5.62 -8.06
C ASN A 52 -12.94 6.83 -9.02
N ASN A 53 -11.96 6.94 -9.89
CA ASN A 53 -11.89 7.99 -10.92
C ASN A 53 -12.68 7.62 -12.18
N GLN A 54 -12.98 6.34 -12.39
CA GLN A 54 -13.81 5.85 -13.50
C GLN A 54 -15.30 5.79 -13.13
N LEU A 55 -15.63 5.96 -11.84
CA LEU A 55 -16.99 5.99 -11.30
C LEU A 55 -17.44 7.39 -10.84
N GLN A 56 -16.64 8.43 -11.08
CA GLN A 56 -16.99 9.85 -10.92
C GLN A 56 -17.13 10.51 -12.28
#